data_AF-A0A8J4WPM3-F1
#
_entry.id   AF-A0A8J4WPM3-F1
#
_cell.length_a   1.000
_cell.length_b   1.000
_cell.length_c   1.000
_cell.angle_alpha   90.00
_cell.angle_beta   90.00
_cell.angle_gamma   90.00
#
_symmetry.space_group_name_H-M   'P 1'
#
loop_
_entity.id
_entity.type
_entity.pdbx_description
1 polymer ?
#
loop_
_entity_poly.entity_id
_entity_poly.type
_entity_poly.pdbx_seq_one_letter_code
_entity_poly.pdbx_strand_id
1 'polypeptide(L)'
;MDILQLQKLQFKIEPRSCQMMGEKETKQSELEQREVKMRKAQKRKEMEDLVKEKDQVERRYQVEKDCLMLQLEEDKRNMENEKKRFELQCRESEARGTQMKEEMEDLLKGNDEIEKILQADMPSLLLMLKEKRTNIEKEKMRYELQLKDIDAREPQMRKEIEYLVSEKNERERWLKAGKDSLMLQLEKMTRNMQTKKQWYEPQLRRTETKEALMRKEMGDLVMEIGEIKSKFQVDKDSLVLKLKEETRNIQREKERYDLQQIEFKTREAQMREEMETLMKEMDKMSNTFQTGKDSLVFHLEEERKCMEKQGSQLQRWEIEARKAQMREDMEILLKDRDEMWENFRASTDRLVVQLEKKTRKLMKEKERSALQQEKTEAIEARMRDEMEALQDEIKQFQTYRDSLVFQLVKEKDQWQEMERGEELNRSAWIKHCESILEKEKMLDELTVKMEALKGTLENLKRKARDMEVFNEVENRPRNFIPQWFQKLWRKKKKKKIRQNLEKEIKTLVLQLRVIKVNIAVVNERLKMERQLEADDFFF
;
A
#
# COMPACT_ATOMS: atom_id res chain seq x y z
N MET A 1 124.72 -139.77 -47.41
CA MET A 1 124.89 -139.33 -48.87
C MET A 1 124.35 -137.91 -49.06
N ASP A 2 125.16 -136.92 -48.62
CA ASP A 2 126.01 -135.91 -49.28
C ASP A 2 125.13 -134.87 -50.00
N ILE A 3 125.16 -133.68 -49.30
CA ILE A 3 125.88 -132.50 -49.82
C ILE A 3 125.19 -131.24 -49.28
N LEU A 4 125.60 -130.63 -48.13
CA LEU A 4 126.71 -129.66 -48.06
C LEU A 4 126.21 -128.25 -48.45
N GLN A 5 125.83 -127.44 -47.44
CA GLN A 5 126.73 -126.31 -47.08
C GLN A 5 126.21 -125.00 -47.70
N LEU A 6 125.32 -124.32 -46.91
CA LEU A 6 125.75 -122.91 -46.75
C LEU A 6 125.01 -122.29 -45.56
N GLN A 7 125.38 -122.60 -44.36
CA GLN A 7 126.13 -122.05 -43.21
C GLN A 7 126.84 -120.73 -43.57
N LYS A 8 126.23 -119.62 -43.12
CA LYS A 8 127.05 -118.83 -42.15
C LYS A 8 127.01 -117.35 -42.52
N LEU A 9 125.99 -116.61 -41.94
CA LEU A 9 126.48 -115.36 -41.31
C LEU A 9 125.32 -114.37 -41.19
N GLN A 10 124.64 -114.29 -40.00
CA GLN A 10 124.92 -113.03 -39.29
C GLN A 10 123.59 -112.39 -38.84
N PHE A 11 123.12 -112.65 -37.52
CA PHE A 11 123.03 -111.59 -36.49
C PHE A 11 121.98 -111.98 -35.45
N LYS A 12 122.40 -112.52 -34.28
CA LYS A 12 122.42 -112.18 -32.84
C LYS A 12 122.01 -110.73 -32.59
N ILE A 13 120.67 -110.53 -32.18
CA ILE A 13 120.27 -109.52 -31.16
C ILE A 13 118.94 -109.96 -30.54
N GLU A 14 118.92 -110.62 -29.34
CA GLU A 14 117.98 -110.30 -28.24
C GLU A 14 117.77 -108.79 -28.10
N PRO A 15 116.46 -108.37 -27.77
CA PRO A 15 116.32 -107.71 -26.47
C PRO A 15 114.88 -107.81 -25.92
N ARG A 16 114.57 -108.50 -24.73
CA ARG A 16 114.02 -107.90 -23.48
C ARG A 16 113.48 -106.48 -23.72
N SER A 17 112.20 -106.34 -24.16
CA SER A 17 111.49 -105.08 -23.81
C SER A 17 110.12 -105.07 -24.48
N CYS A 18 109.13 -105.75 -23.85
CA CYS A 18 107.82 -105.06 -24.05
C CYS A 18 106.82 -105.59 -23.01
N GLN A 19 107.30 -105.68 -21.73
CA GLN A 19 106.38 -105.76 -20.57
C GLN A 19 106.17 -104.37 -19.97
N MET A 20 106.14 -103.17 -20.84
CA MET A 20 105.73 -101.83 -20.34
C MET A 20 104.76 -101.19 -21.34
N MET A 21 103.92 -102.01 -22.13
CA MET A 21 102.88 -101.39 -22.98
C MET A 21 101.51 -101.99 -22.66
N GLY A 22 101.41 -102.83 -21.56
CA GLY A 22 100.07 -103.33 -21.17
C GLY A 22 99.63 -102.71 -19.83
N GLU A 23 100.50 -101.83 -19.08
CA GLU A 23 100.08 -101.12 -17.84
C GLU A 23 99.81 -99.64 -18.14
N LYS A 24 100.20 -99.05 -19.30
CA LYS A 24 99.90 -97.66 -19.68
C LYS A 24 98.62 -97.57 -20.53
N GLU A 25 98.17 -98.67 -21.12
CA GLU A 25 96.89 -98.67 -21.86
C GLU A 25 95.73 -99.10 -20.96
N THR A 26 96.02 -99.75 -19.77
CA THR A 26 94.95 -100.08 -18.79
C THR A 26 94.78 -98.93 -17.78
N LYS A 27 95.80 -98.05 -17.61
CA LYS A 27 95.66 -96.89 -16.70
C LYS A 27 95.06 -95.70 -17.45
N GLN A 28 95.23 -95.61 -18.79
CA GLN A 28 94.56 -94.57 -19.61
C GLN A 28 93.10 -94.95 -19.90
N SER A 29 92.75 -96.17 -20.00
CA SER A 29 91.35 -96.62 -20.16
C SER A 29 90.59 -96.53 -18.83
N GLU A 30 91.27 -96.65 -17.70
CA GLU A 30 90.62 -96.51 -16.37
C GLU A 30 90.42 -95.03 -16.01
N LEU A 31 91.31 -94.11 -16.45
CA LEU A 31 91.13 -92.65 -16.23
C LEU A 31 90.05 -92.08 -17.16
N GLU A 32 89.97 -92.68 -18.37
CA GLU A 32 88.86 -92.26 -19.27
C GLU A 32 87.51 -92.77 -18.78
N GLN A 33 87.55 -93.92 -18.08
CA GLN A 33 86.28 -94.45 -17.51
C GLN A 33 85.90 -93.67 -16.24
N ARG A 34 86.85 -93.18 -15.49
CA ARG A 34 86.54 -92.37 -14.29
C ARG A 34 86.08 -90.96 -14.70
N GLU A 35 86.71 -90.48 -15.78
CA GLU A 35 86.29 -89.16 -16.30
C GLU A 35 84.88 -89.24 -16.91
N VAL A 36 84.61 -90.37 -17.56
CA VAL A 36 83.26 -90.52 -18.13
C VAL A 36 82.24 -90.73 -17.00
N LYS A 37 82.63 -91.39 -15.94
CA LYS A 37 81.69 -91.61 -14.82
C LYS A 37 81.49 -90.32 -14.03
N MET A 38 82.59 -89.49 -13.92
CA MET A 38 82.44 -88.20 -13.22
C MET A 38 81.60 -87.23 -14.06
N ARG A 39 81.74 -87.23 -15.39
CA ARG A 39 80.91 -86.36 -16.25
C ARG A 39 79.45 -86.81 -16.25
N LYS A 40 79.34 -88.17 -16.19
CA LYS A 40 77.95 -88.66 -16.11
C LYS A 40 77.32 -88.33 -14.76
N ALA A 41 78.11 -88.41 -13.70
CA ALA A 41 77.58 -88.06 -12.36
C ALA A 41 77.31 -86.55 -12.28
N GLN A 42 78.17 -85.80 -12.92
CA GLN A 42 77.94 -84.34 -12.93
C GLN A 42 76.71 -83.98 -13.77
N LYS A 43 76.49 -84.64 -14.86
CA LYS A 43 75.27 -84.38 -15.65
C LYS A 43 74.01 -84.84 -14.90
N ARG A 44 74.17 -85.88 -14.09
CA ARG A 44 72.98 -86.31 -13.30
C ARG A 44 72.66 -85.29 -12.20
N LYS A 45 73.74 -84.76 -11.63
CA LYS A 45 73.49 -83.74 -10.59
C LYS A 45 72.90 -82.45 -11.21
N GLU A 46 73.36 -82.07 -12.41
CA GLU A 46 72.79 -80.87 -13.07
C GLU A 46 71.33 -81.11 -13.48
N MET A 47 71.03 -82.35 -13.90
CA MET A 47 69.62 -82.65 -14.25
C MET A 47 68.74 -82.66 -13.00
N GLU A 48 69.35 -83.16 -11.89
CA GLU A 48 68.55 -83.18 -10.64
C GLU A 48 68.32 -81.74 -10.12
N ASP A 49 69.31 -80.86 -10.25
CA ASP A 49 69.12 -79.45 -9.81
C ASP A 49 68.12 -78.73 -10.72
N LEU A 50 68.12 -79.07 -12.03
CA LEU A 50 67.14 -78.41 -12.93
C LEU A 50 65.71 -78.89 -12.64
N VAL A 51 65.60 -80.17 -12.22
CA VAL A 51 64.25 -80.67 -11.91
C VAL A 51 63.76 -80.02 -10.61
N LYS A 52 64.67 -79.82 -9.66
CA LYS A 52 64.24 -79.16 -8.40
C LYS A 52 63.88 -77.70 -8.65
N GLU A 53 64.68 -77.01 -9.54
CA GLU A 53 64.35 -75.60 -9.87
C GLU A 53 63.02 -75.52 -10.63
N LYS A 54 62.84 -76.48 -11.54
CA LYS A 54 61.54 -76.51 -12.24
C LYS A 54 60.38 -76.71 -11.26
N ASP A 55 60.57 -77.59 -10.27
CA ASP A 55 59.47 -77.84 -9.31
C ASP A 55 59.24 -76.60 -8.42
N GLN A 56 60.37 -75.92 -8.12
CA GLN A 56 60.22 -74.71 -7.29
C GLN A 56 59.52 -73.60 -8.07
N VAL A 57 59.82 -73.43 -9.33
CA VAL A 57 59.15 -72.41 -10.15
C VAL A 57 57.67 -72.77 -10.34
N GLU A 58 57.44 -74.04 -10.49
CA GLU A 58 56.03 -74.45 -10.63
C GLU A 58 55.23 -74.17 -9.35
N ARG A 59 55.85 -74.37 -8.21
CA ARG A 59 55.11 -74.09 -6.95
C ARG A 59 54.89 -72.59 -6.78
N ARG A 60 55.88 -71.78 -7.18
CA ARG A 60 55.69 -70.32 -7.10
C ARG A 60 54.61 -69.84 -8.06
N TYR A 61 54.66 -70.49 -9.20
CA TYR A 61 53.61 -70.13 -10.17
C TYR A 61 52.22 -70.51 -9.64
N GLN A 62 52.12 -71.58 -8.99
CA GLN A 62 50.79 -72.00 -8.49
C GLN A 62 50.33 -71.07 -7.34
N VAL A 63 51.23 -70.69 -6.53
CA VAL A 63 50.84 -69.78 -5.42
C VAL A 63 50.44 -68.42 -6.00
N GLU A 64 51.22 -67.95 -6.96
CA GLU A 64 50.86 -66.67 -7.59
C GLU A 64 49.50 -66.76 -8.31
N LYS A 65 49.34 -67.88 -8.94
CA LYS A 65 48.01 -68.08 -9.59
C LYS A 65 46.88 -68.08 -8.55
N ASP A 66 47.06 -68.74 -7.47
CA ASP A 66 45.98 -68.80 -6.44
C ASP A 66 45.77 -67.42 -5.81
N CYS A 67 46.86 -66.67 -5.61
CA CYS A 67 46.71 -65.33 -5.01
C CYS A 67 45.96 -64.41 -5.98
N LEU A 68 46.24 -64.53 -7.21
CA LEU A 68 45.53 -63.68 -8.19
C LEU A 68 44.04 -64.07 -8.28
N MET A 69 43.80 -65.35 -8.14
CA MET A 69 42.38 -65.78 -8.19
C MET A 69 41.62 -65.25 -6.97
N LEU A 70 42.26 -65.23 -5.83
CA LEU A 70 41.58 -64.71 -4.63
C LEU A 70 41.35 -63.19 -4.76
N GLN A 71 42.35 -62.55 -5.38
CA GLN A 71 42.17 -61.09 -5.58
C GLN A 71 41.02 -60.81 -6.56
N LEU A 72 40.95 -61.58 -7.54
CA LEU A 72 39.84 -61.40 -8.51
C LEU A 72 38.49 -61.69 -7.86
N GLU A 73 38.49 -62.68 -7.03
CA GLU A 73 37.20 -63.00 -6.36
C GLU A 73 36.80 -61.86 -5.39
N GLU A 74 37.80 -61.32 -4.73
CA GLU A 74 37.50 -60.18 -3.84
C GLU A 74 37.02 -58.97 -4.66
N ASP A 75 37.66 -58.71 -5.76
CA ASP A 75 37.22 -57.59 -6.62
C ASP A 75 35.80 -57.81 -7.15
N LYS A 76 35.55 -59.05 -7.48
CA LYS A 76 34.16 -59.37 -7.92
C LYS A 76 33.15 -59.10 -6.80
N ARG A 77 33.52 -59.46 -5.60
CA ARG A 77 32.59 -59.19 -4.47
C ARG A 77 32.44 -57.68 -4.24
N ASN A 78 33.56 -56.99 -4.41
CA ASN A 78 33.50 -55.53 -4.20
C ASN A 78 32.66 -54.86 -5.30
N MET A 79 32.82 -55.33 -6.48
CA MET A 79 32.02 -54.75 -7.58
C MET A 79 30.53 -55.07 -7.42
N GLU A 80 30.29 -56.24 -6.96
CA GLU A 80 28.87 -56.58 -6.73
C GLU A 80 28.28 -55.73 -5.60
N ASN A 81 29.03 -55.53 -4.56
CA ASN A 81 28.54 -54.66 -3.48
C ASN A 81 28.36 -53.22 -3.97
N GLU A 82 29.31 -52.77 -4.73
CA GLU A 82 29.17 -51.41 -5.28
C GLU A 82 27.96 -51.31 -6.22
N LYS A 83 27.78 -52.34 -6.99
CA LYS A 83 26.57 -52.38 -7.83
C LYS A 83 25.30 -52.29 -6.96
N LYS A 84 25.26 -52.98 -5.87
CA LYS A 84 24.08 -52.92 -4.99
C LYS A 84 23.93 -51.54 -4.35
N ARG A 85 25.07 -50.90 -4.05
CA ARG A 85 25.00 -49.55 -3.46
C ARG A 85 24.46 -48.55 -4.49
N PHE A 86 24.91 -48.74 -5.70
CA PHE A 86 24.39 -47.83 -6.75
C PHE A 86 22.91 -48.08 -7.01
N GLU A 87 22.51 -49.27 -6.98
CA GLU A 87 21.06 -49.55 -7.20
C GLU A 87 20.22 -48.97 -6.06
N LEU A 88 20.72 -49.08 -4.86
CA LEU A 88 19.97 -48.47 -3.74
C LEU A 88 19.92 -46.94 -3.90
N GLN A 89 20.99 -46.39 -4.29
CA GLN A 89 21.01 -44.93 -4.52
C GLN A 89 20.04 -44.52 -5.64
N CYS A 90 19.95 -45.28 -6.67
CA CYS A 90 19.01 -44.99 -7.75
C CYS A 90 17.55 -45.11 -7.26
N ARG A 91 17.36 -46.07 -6.42
CA ARG A 91 15.97 -46.21 -5.89
C ARG A 91 15.63 -45.04 -4.97
N GLU A 92 16.63 -44.63 -4.19
CA GLU A 92 16.39 -43.48 -3.28
C GLU A 92 16.19 -42.20 -4.08
N SER A 93 16.97 -42.03 -5.14
CA SER A 93 16.79 -40.84 -6.00
C SER A 93 15.44 -40.85 -6.71
N GLU A 94 15.00 -41.96 -7.12
CA GLU A 94 13.66 -42.07 -7.74
C GLU A 94 12.55 -41.80 -6.71
N ALA A 95 12.79 -42.29 -5.52
CA ALA A 95 11.78 -42.04 -4.47
C ALA A 95 11.74 -40.54 -4.11
N ARG A 96 12.91 -39.95 -4.10
CA ARG A 96 12.93 -38.50 -3.79
C ARG A 96 12.32 -37.71 -4.95
N GLY A 97 12.64 -38.16 -6.17
CA GLY A 97 12.02 -37.54 -7.35
C GLY A 97 10.49 -37.64 -7.34
N THR A 98 10.00 -38.75 -6.96
CA THR A 98 8.53 -38.92 -6.92
C THR A 98 7.93 -38.08 -5.78
N GLN A 99 8.63 -38.04 -4.70
CA GLN A 99 8.14 -37.22 -3.57
C GLN A 99 8.16 -35.74 -3.94
N MET A 100 9.15 -35.33 -4.57
CA MET A 100 9.24 -33.91 -4.98
C MET A 100 8.19 -33.60 -6.04
N LYS A 101 8.00 -34.46 -6.97
CA LYS A 101 6.93 -34.27 -7.97
C LYS A 101 5.55 -34.21 -7.31
N GLU A 102 5.36 -35.01 -6.33
CA GLU A 102 4.06 -34.97 -5.62
C GLU A 102 3.91 -33.66 -4.84
N GLU A 103 5.02 -33.16 -4.26
CA GLU A 103 4.93 -31.89 -3.51
C GLU A 103 4.71 -30.71 -4.47
N MET A 104 5.40 -30.77 -5.59
CA MET A 104 5.19 -29.69 -6.59
C MET A 104 3.78 -29.74 -7.16
N GLU A 105 3.30 -30.87 -7.38
CA GLU A 105 1.91 -30.98 -7.87
C GLU A 105 0.90 -30.50 -6.83
N ASP A 106 1.18 -30.76 -5.58
CA ASP A 106 0.28 -30.26 -4.50
C ASP A 106 0.34 -28.72 -4.42
N LEU A 107 1.55 -28.21 -4.61
CA LEU A 107 1.68 -26.74 -4.55
C LEU A 107 1.00 -26.09 -5.76
N LEU A 108 1.18 -26.68 -6.88
CA LEU A 108 0.51 -26.13 -8.08
C LEU A 108 -1.02 -26.25 -7.97
N LYS A 109 -1.46 -27.35 -7.33
CA LYS A 109 -2.93 -27.49 -7.12
C LYS A 109 -3.42 -26.48 -6.08
N GLY A 110 -2.56 -26.17 -5.08
CA GLY A 110 -2.92 -25.13 -4.09
C GLY A 110 -2.98 -23.75 -4.73
N ASN A 111 -2.12 -23.46 -5.63
CA ASN A 111 -2.12 -22.16 -6.32
C ASN A 111 -3.29 -22.03 -7.29
N ASP A 112 -3.66 -23.03 -7.89
CA ASP A 112 -4.84 -23.00 -8.78
C ASP A 112 -6.14 -22.86 -7.97
N GLU A 113 -6.10 -23.44 -6.73
CA GLU A 113 -7.31 -23.31 -5.85
C GLU A 113 -7.42 -21.88 -5.30
N ILE A 114 -6.33 -21.29 -5.07
CA ILE A 114 -6.34 -19.89 -4.60
C ILE A 114 -6.75 -18.97 -5.75
N GLU A 115 -6.24 -19.15 -6.87
CA GLU A 115 -6.66 -18.38 -8.05
C GLU A 115 -8.14 -18.59 -8.38
N LYS A 116 -8.60 -19.80 -8.13
CA LYS A 116 -10.04 -20.08 -8.37
C LYS A 116 -10.91 -19.43 -7.29
N ILE A 117 -10.37 -19.44 -6.07
CA ILE A 117 -11.12 -18.77 -4.99
C ILE A 117 -11.08 -17.26 -5.22
N LEU A 118 -10.02 -16.76 -5.72
CA LEU A 118 -9.90 -15.30 -5.95
C LEU A 118 -10.71 -14.90 -7.18
N GLN A 119 -10.74 -15.68 -8.15
CA GLN A 119 -11.58 -15.42 -9.33
C GLN A 119 -13.08 -15.63 -9.02
N ALA A 120 -13.34 -16.60 -8.06
CA ALA A 120 -14.75 -16.85 -7.70
C ALA A 120 -15.26 -15.78 -6.72
N ASP A 121 -14.36 -15.26 -5.99
CA ASP A 121 -14.84 -14.30 -4.97
C ASP A 121 -14.71 -12.87 -5.50
N MET A 122 -14.12 -12.68 -6.71
CA MET A 122 -13.89 -11.34 -7.29
C MET A 122 -15.19 -10.73 -7.82
N PRO A 123 -16.04 -11.39 -8.30
CA PRO A 123 -17.34 -10.83 -8.76
C PRO A 123 -18.28 -10.53 -7.58
N SER A 124 -18.25 -11.57 -6.47
CA SER A 124 -18.98 -11.26 -5.22
C SER A 124 -18.43 -9.99 -4.56
N LEU A 125 -17.17 -9.78 -4.69
CA LEU A 125 -16.53 -8.58 -4.13
C LEU A 125 -16.88 -7.35 -5.02
N LEU A 126 -16.88 -7.54 -6.29
CA LEU A 126 -17.27 -6.46 -7.22
C LEU A 126 -18.74 -6.09 -7.06
N LEU A 127 -19.55 -7.07 -6.80
CA LEU A 127 -20.98 -6.83 -6.54
C LEU A 127 -21.18 -6.14 -5.18
N MET A 128 -20.43 -6.62 -4.20
CA MET A 128 -20.51 -5.94 -2.88
C MET A 128 -20.04 -4.50 -3.01
N LEU A 129 -19.04 -4.22 -3.84
CA LEU A 129 -18.52 -2.85 -4.03
C LEU A 129 -19.51 -2.02 -4.85
N LYS A 130 -20.20 -2.63 -5.84
CA LYS A 130 -21.26 -1.94 -6.61
C LYS A 130 -22.47 -1.62 -5.74
N GLU A 131 -22.78 -2.61 -4.80
CA GLU A 131 -23.89 -2.38 -3.84
C GLU A 131 -23.52 -1.27 -2.86
N LYS A 132 -22.27 -1.28 -2.43
CA LYS A 132 -21.81 -0.20 -1.53
C LYS A 132 -21.82 1.13 -2.28
N ARG A 133 -21.52 1.05 -3.54
CA ARG A 133 -21.52 2.28 -4.34
C ARG A 133 -22.96 2.81 -4.51
N THR A 134 -23.83 1.96 -4.72
CA THR A 134 -25.24 2.37 -4.85
C THR A 134 -25.80 2.87 -3.51
N ASN A 135 -25.38 2.15 -2.42
CA ASN A 135 -25.80 2.63 -1.08
C ASN A 135 -25.25 4.01 -0.77
N ILE A 136 -24.09 4.24 -1.24
CA ILE A 136 -23.45 5.56 -1.00
C ILE A 136 -24.17 6.59 -1.87
N GLU A 137 -24.57 6.20 -3.04
CA GLU A 137 -25.30 7.12 -3.93
C GLU A 137 -26.70 7.43 -3.39
N LYS A 138 -27.29 6.42 -2.88
CA LYS A 138 -28.61 6.63 -2.23
C LYS A 138 -28.46 7.54 -1.00
N GLU A 139 -27.50 7.25 -0.17
CA GLU A 139 -27.24 8.12 1.01
C GLU A 139 -26.90 9.56 0.58
N LYS A 140 -26.17 9.58 -0.54
CA LYS A 140 -25.88 10.90 -1.07
C LYS A 140 -27.16 11.63 -1.50
N MET A 141 -28.07 10.92 -2.06
CA MET A 141 -29.36 11.51 -2.48
C MET A 141 -30.20 11.90 -1.25
N ARG A 142 -30.12 11.05 -0.18
CA ARG A 142 -30.81 11.41 1.08
C ARG A 142 -30.24 12.71 1.67
N TYR A 143 -28.92 12.81 1.59
CA TYR A 143 -28.27 14.05 2.15
C TYR A 143 -28.58 15.25 1.26
N GLU A 144 -28.71 14.87 -0.05
CA GLU A 144 -29.05 15.97 -0.94
C GLU A 144 -30.49 16.45 -0.73
N LEU A 145 -31.24 15.61 -0.44
CA LEU A 145 -32.64 15.96 -0.15
C LEU A 145 -32.75 16.68 1.20
N GLN A 146 -32.05 16.18 2.21
CA GLN A 146 -31.97 16.88 3.50
C GLN A 146 -31.39 18.29 3.35
N LEU A 147 -30.47 18.35 2.46
CA LEU A 147 -29.85 19.69 2.23
C LEU A 147 -30.84 20.62 1.52
N LYS A 148 -31.63 19.94 0.64
CA LYS A 148 -32.68 20.73 -0.02
C LYS A 148 -33.77 21.16 0.97
N ASP A 149 -34.04 20.29 1.95
CA ASP A 149 -35.00 20.62 2.98
C ASP A 149 -34.44 21.72 3.88
N ILE A 150 -33.17 21.61 4.20
CA ILE A 150 -32.50 22.66 4.99
C ILE A 150 -32.46 23.97 4.20
N ASP A 151 -32.28 23.69 2.91
CA ASP A 151 -32.23 24.88 2.10
C ASP A 151 -33.64 25.52 1.94
N ALA A 152 -34.51 24.67 1.98
CA ALA A 152 -35.91 25.15 1.92
C ALA A 152 -36.34 25.77 3.25
N ARG A 153 -35.79 25.31 4.41
CA ARG A 153 -36.13 25.81 5.75
C ARG A 153 -35.24 26.99 6.14
N GLU A 154 -34.21 27.17 5.38
CA GLU A 154 -33.19 28.20 5.67
C GLU A 154 -33.82 29.60 5.60
N PRO A 155 -34.76 29.64 4.71
CA PRO A 155 -35.38 30.98 4.67
C PRO A 155 -36.32 31.23 5.83
N GLN A 156 -36.99 30.25 6.28
CA GLN A 156 -37.79 30.32 7.50
C GLN A 156 -36.92 30.52 8.75
N MET A 157 -35.90 29.86 8.94
CA MET A 157 -34.91 30.02 10.01
C MET A 157 -34.26 31.41 9.96
N ARG A 158 -34.06 31.85 8.85
CA ARG A 158 -33.52 33.21 8.70
C ARG A 158 -34.55 34.27 9.09
N LYS A 159 -35.66 33.83 8.79
CA LYS A 159 -36.75 34.75 9.20
C LYS A 159 -36.96 34.69 10.72
N GLU A 160 -36.82 33.68 11.28
CA GLU A 160 -36.91 33.51 12.74
C GLU A 160 -35.72 34.17 13.44
N ILE A 161 -34.55 34.07 12.80
CA ILE A 161 -33.35 34.70 13.39
C ILE A 161 -33.47 36.22 13.24
N GLU A 162 -33.97 36.49 12.24
CA GLU A 162 -34.16 37.95 12.02
C GLU A 162 -35.25 38.52 12.94
N TYR A 163 -36.22 37.77 13.09
CA TYR A 163 -37.22 38.16 14.10
C TYR A 163 -36.59 38.23 15.50
N LEU A 164 -35.82 37.29 15.92
CA LEU A 164 -35.15 37.22 17.25
C LEU A 164 -34.12 38.34 17.38
N VAL A 165 -33.53 38.78 16.23
CA VAL A 165 -32.53 39.87 16.29
C VAL A 165 -33.28 41.22 16.37
N SER A 166 -34.33 41.24 15.68
CA SER A 166 -35.17 42.45 15.78
C SER A 166 -35.83 42.57 17.15
N GLU A 167 -36.30 41.51 17.62
CA GLU A 167 -36.82 41.54 19.01
C GLU A 167 -35.72 41.93 20.00
N LYS A 168 -34.55 41.36 19.90
CA LYS A 168 -33.38 41.76 20.72
C LYS A 168 -33.09 43.26 20.56
N ASN A 169 -33.15 43.76 19.38
CA ASN A 169 -32.87 45.19 19.16
C ASN A 169 -33.97 46.07 19.76
N GLU A 170 -35.10 45.57 19.74
CA GLU A 170 -36.21 46.31 20.38
C GLU A 170 -36.09 46.28 21.91
N ARG A 171 -35.69 45.22 22.42
CA ARG A 171 -35.48 45.11 23.89
C ARG A 171 -34.30 45.98 24.32
N GLU A 172 -33.41 46.11 23.33
CA GLU A 172 -32.26 46.99 23.62
C GLU A 172 -32.66 48.46 23.52
N ARG A 173 -33.53 48.68 22.60
CA ARG A 173 -34.03 50.06 22.49
C ARG A 173 -34.90 50.43 23.70
N TRP A 174 -35.66 49.47 24.13
CA TRP A 174 -36.44 49.77 25.35
C TRP A 174 -35.51 49.92 26.56
N LEU A 175 -34.48 49.12 26.68
CA LEU A 175 -33.45 49.22 27.72
C LEU A 175 -32.69 50.55 27.62
N LYS A 176 -32.56 51.03 26.29
CA LYS A 176 -31.91 52.34 26.09
C LYS A 176 -32.86 53.49 26.42
N ALA A 177 -34.02 53.36 25.91
CA ALA A 177 -35.03 54.37 26.27
C ALA A 177 -35.31 54.37 27.78
N GLY A 178 -35.43 53.22 28.38
CA GLY A 178 -35.55 53.14 29.86
C GLY A 178 -34.33 53.77 30.56
N LYS A 179 -33.18 53.51 30.00
CA LYS A 179 -31.95 54.14 30.53
C LYS A 179 -31.96 55.65 30.31
N ASP A 180 -32.32 56.10 29.06
CA ASP A 180 -32.39 57.53 28.75
C ASP A 180 -33.46 58.23 29.58
N SER A 181 -34.53 57.60 29.73
CA SER A 181 -35.59 58.16 30.60
C SER A 181 -35.12 58.23 32.06
N LEU A 182 -34.41 57.20 32.68
CA LEU A 182 -33.84 57.19 34.05
C LEU A 182 -32.72 58.21 34.17
N MET A 183 -32.12 58.48 32.90
CA MET A 183 -31.05 59.51 32.88
C MET A 183 -31.68 60.91 32.88
N LEU A 184 -32.74 61.03 32.09
CA LEU A 184 -33.46 62.32 32.13
C LEU A 184 -34.07 62.57 33.51
N GLN A 185 -34.59 61.53 34.15
CA GLN A 185 -35.07 61.70 35.53
C GLN A 185 -33.90 62.02 36.47
N LEU A 186 -32.81 61.41 36.34
CA LEU A 186 -31.57 61.70 37.10
C LEU A 186 -31.12 63.14 36.81
N GLU A 187 -31.16 63.59 35.46
CA GLU A 187 -30.83 64.98 35.09
C GLU A 187 -31.81 65.97 35.71
N LYS A 188 -33.06 65.60 35.60
CA LYS A 188 -34.09 66.43 36.27
C LYS A 188 -33.90 66.45 37.79
N MET A 189 -33.56 65.27 38.51
CA MET A 189 -33.28 65.18 39.97
C MET A 189 -31.96 65.88 40.28
N THR A 190 -31.04 65.86 39.24
CA THR A 190 -29.76 66.56 39.41
C THR A 190 -29.97 68.08 39.26
N ARG A 191 -30.79 68.49 38.22
CA ARG A 191 -31.19 69.91 38.07
C ARG A 191 -32.01 70.39 39.27
N ASN A 192 -32.88 69.43 39.72
CA ASN A 192 -33.64 69.72 40.96
C ASN A 192 -32.72 69.68 42.20
N MET A 193 -31.70 68.76 42.27
CA MET A 193 -30.63 68.67 43.30
C MET A 193 -29.69 69.88 43.17
N GLN A 194 -29.44 70.52 41.86
CA GLN A 194 -28.65 71.75 41.60
C GLN A 194 -29.46 72.99 42.00
N THR A 195 -30.71 72.94 41.82
CA THR A 195 -31.64 73.97 42.32
C THR A 195 -31.93 73.78 43.81
N LYS A 196 -31.76 72.44 44.24
CA LYS A 196 -31.85 72.13 45.68
C LYS A 196 -30.45 72.17 46.31
N LYS A 197 -29.30 72.13 45.50
CA LYS A 197 -27.91 72.42 45.86
C LYS A 197 -27.73 73.93 46.10
N GLN A 198 -28.66 74.80 45.77
CA GLN A 198 -28.74 76.18 46.31
C GLN A 198 -29.60 76.21 47.58
N TRP A 199 -29.94 74.90 47.97
CA TRP A 199 -30.70 74.78 49.24
C TRP A 199 -30.17 73.59 50.04
N TYR A 200 -29.18 72.97 49.76
CA TYR A 200 -28.77 71.87 50.67
C TYR A 200 -27.29 71.57 50.41
N GLU A 201 -26.42 72.66 50.24
CA GLU A 201 -25.00 72.71 50.66
C GLU A 201 -24.84 72.36 52.14
N PRO A 202 -25.60 71.29 52.62
CA PRO A 202 -24.71 70.46 53.46
C PRO A 202 -25.21 69.01 53.55
N GLN A 203 -24.95 68.11 52.46
CA GLN A 203 -24.84 66.74 52.99
C GLN A 203 -24.64 65.76 51.83
N LEU A 204 -23.37 65.52 51.48
CA LEU A 204 -23.02 64.07 51.49
C LEU A 204 -22.39 63.69 50.15
N ARG A 205 -20.99 63.74 50.09
CA ARG A 205 -20.03 62.61 50.09
C ARG A 205 -20.70 61.31 49.62
N ARG A 206 -20.42 60.90 48.27
CA ARG A 206 -19.87 59.55 48.06
C ARG A 206 -20.54 58.91 46.84
N THR A 207 -19.73 58.85 45.67
CA THR A 207 -19.34 57.47 45.28
C THR A 207 -19.06 57.43 43.78
N GLU A 208 -17.77 57.64 43.39
CA GLU A 208 -16.62 56.99 42.72
C GLU A 208 -16.80 55.47 42.65
N THR A 209 -17.85 54.94 41.80
CA THR A 209 -17.66 53.47 41.59
C THR A 209 -18.33 53.07 40.28
N LYS A 210 -18.29 53.92 39.13
CA LYS A 210 -18.89 53.25 37.94
C LYS A 210 -17.94 53.38 36.75
N GLU A 211 -16.70 53.87 37.04
CA GLU A 211 -15.69 54.05 35.96
C GLU A 211 -14.61 52.98 36.06
N ALA A 212 -14.75 52.00 37.01
CA ALA A 212 -13.82 50.86 37.15
C ALA A 212 -14.51 49.56 36.71
N LEU A 213 -15.84 49.63 36.14
CA LEU A 213 -16.57 48.43 35.69
C LEU A 213 -16.71 48.44 34.16
N MET A 214 -16.25 49.58 33.54
CA MET A 214 -16.35 49.65 32.07
C MET A 214 -14.96 49.47 31.45
N ARG A 215 -13.87 49.43 32.29
CA ARG A 215 -12.49 49.16 31.82
C ARG A 215 -12.12 47.69 32.07
N LYS A 216 -13.01 46.84 32.70
CA LYS A 216 -12.83 45.39 32.94
C LYS A 216 -13.66 44.57 31.94
N GLU A 217 -14.67 45.16 31.21
CA GLU A 217 -15.50 44.37 30.26
C GLU A 217 -15.00 44.56 28.83
N MET A 218 -14.10 45.57 28.72
CA MET A 218 -13.50 45.82 27.39
C MET A 218 -12.13 45.15 27.30
N GLY A 219 -11.54 44.82 28.43
CA GLY A 219 -10.29 44.04 28.53
C GLY A 219 -10.54 42.52 28.47
N ASP A 220 -11.83 41.98 28.60
CA ASP A 220 -12.19 40.54 28.54
C ASP A 220 -12.68 40.17 27.13
N LEU A 221 -13.03 41.13 26.31
CA LEU A 221 -13.47 40.85 24.93
C LEU A 221 -12.27 40.91 23.97
N VAL A 222 -11.20 41.57 24.39
CA VAL A 222 -9.98 41.65 23.55
C VAL A 222 -9.07 40.46 23.88
N MET A 223 -9.24 39.80 25.03
CA MET A 223 -8.48 38.57 25.38
C MET A 223 -9.19 37.33 24.84
N GLU A 224 -10.55 37.39 24.51
CA GLU A 224 -11.32 36.25 23.97
C GLU A 224 -11.20 36.19 22.44
N ILE A 225 -10.86 37.37 21.85
CA ILE A 225 -10.61 37.39 20.39
C ILE A 225 -9.15 37.00 20.13
N GLY A 226 -8.25 37.20 21.04
CA GLY A 226 -6.84 36.76 20.96
C GLY A 226 -6.68 35.28 21.27
N GLU A 227 -7.65 34.56 22.02
CA GLU A 227 -7.61 33.11 22.34
C GLU A 227 -8.26 32.30 21.21
N ILE A 228 -9.15 32.93 20.41
CA ILE A 228 -9.79 32.23 19.27
C ILE A 228 -8.86 32.30 18.05
N LYS A 229 -7.97 33.27 17.97
CA LYS A 229 -6.98 33.36 16.87
C LYS A 229 -5.75 32.49 17.16
N SER A 230 -5.43 32.22 18.45
CA SER A 230 -4.32 31.32 18.84
C SER A 230 -4.75 29.85 18.78
N LYS A 231 -6.08 29.53 18.80
CA LYS A 231 -6.57 28.14 18.70
C LYS A 231 -6.76 27.75 17.22
N PHE A 232 -6.90 28.76 16.35
CA PHE A 232 -7.01 28.46 14.90
C PHE A 232 -5.61 28.38 14.27
N GLN A 233 -4.67 28.96 14.90
CA GLN A 233 -3.28 28.87 14.41
C GLN A 233 -2.60 27.58 14.89
N VAL A 234 -3.03 26.99 15.98
CA VAL A 234 -2.51 25.70 16.50
C VAL A 234 -3.15 24.54 15.74
N ASP A 235 -4.35 24.76 15.18
CA ASP A 235 -5.04 23.70 14.41
C ASP A 235 -4.57 23.68 12.95
N LYS A 236 -4.07 24.80 12.52
CA LYS A 236 -3.47 24.87 11.18
C LYS A 236 -2.04 24.29 11.19
N ASP A 237 -1.32 24.50 12.22
CA ASP A 237 0.06 23.96 12.32
C ASP A 237 0.04 22.46 12.64
N SER A 238 -1.02 21.95 13.27
CA SER A 238 -1.18 20.50 13.53
C SER A 238 -1.60 19.75 12.26
N LEU A 239 -2.33 20.40 11.43
CA LEU A 239 -2.74 19.76 10.16
C LEU A 239 -1.58 19.76 9.15
N VAL A 240 -0.73 20.74 9.26
CA VAL A 240 0.44 20.80 8.36
C VAL A 240 1.48 19.77 8.82
N LEU A 241 1.55 19.49 10.12
CA LEU A 241 2.50 18.46 10.62
C LEU A 241 1.98 17.05 10.33
N LYS A 242 0.62 16.91 10.27
CA LYS A 242 0.05 15.58 9.95
C LYS A 242 0.16 15.28 8.45
N LEU A 243 0.18 16.36 7.69
CA LEU A 243 0.32 16.17 6.23
C LEU A 243 1.79 15.93 5.87
N LYS A 244 2.69 16.52 6.64
CA LYS A 244 4.13 16.27 6.38
C LYS A 244 4.54 14.87 6.84
N GLU A 245 3.90 14.40 7.87
CA GLU A 245 4.18 13.03 8.35
C GLU A 245 3.59 11.99 7.40
N GLU A 246 2.46 12.31 6.81
CA GLU A 246 1.86 11.35 5.85
C GLU A 246 2.65 11.34 4.53
N THR A 247 3.23 12.47 4.20
CA THR A 247 4.06 12.49 2.98
C THR A 247 5.39 11.77 3.22
N ARG A 248 5.93 11.79 4.42
CA ARG A 248 7.15 11.03 4.76
C ARG A 248 6.88 9.53 4.81
N ASN A 249 5.66 9.19 5.25
CA ASN A 249 5.30 7.76 5.31
C ASN A 249 5.09 7.18 3.90
N ILE A 250 4.57 7.99 3.03
CA ILE A 250 4.39 7.52 1.64
C ILE A 250 5.75 7.39 0.95
N GLN A 251 6.65 8.24 1.31
CA GLN A 251 8.01 8.18 0.73
C GLN A 251 8.79 6.97 1.31
N ARG A 252 8.66 6.64 2.55
CA ARG A 252 9.29 5.44 3.13
C ARG A 252 8.72 4.15 2.53
N GLU A 253 7.42 4.19 2.21
CA GLU A 253 6.80 2.99 1.61
C GLU A 253 7.24 2.82 0.15
N LYS A 254 7.48 3.96 -0.48
CA LYS A 254 8.02 3.87 -1.86
C LYS A 254 9.46 3.34 -1.84
N GLU A 255 10.24 3.71 -0.86
CA GLU A 255 11.63 3.21 -0.74
C GLU A 255 11.65 1.74 -0.35
N ARG A 256 10.68 1.30 0.42
CA ARG A 256 10.61 -0.15 0.76
C ARG A 256 10.22 -0.98 -0.46
N TYR A 257 9.34 -0.38 -1.24
CA TYR A 257 8.94 -1.11 -2.46
C TYR A 257 10.11 -1.16 -3.45
N ASP A 258 10.88 -0.12 -3.55
CA ASP A 258 12.02 -0.12 -4.47
C ASP A 258 13.11 -1.10 -3.98
N LEU A 259 13.27 -1.21 -2.66
CA LEU A 259 14.26 -2.17 -2.12
C LEU A 259 13.80 -3.62 -2.30
N GLN A 260 12.49 -3.84 -2.28
CA GLN A 260 11.97 -5.21 -2.51
C GLN A 260 12.13 -5.60 -3.99
N GLN A 261 12.09 -4.60 -4.84
CA GLN A 261 12.27 -4.89 -6.29
C GLN A 261 13.74 -5.19 -6.60
N ILE A 262 14.58 -4.50 -5.89
CA ILE A 262 16.02 -4.75 -6.09
C ILE A 262 16.38 -6.13 -5.52
N GLU A 263 15.78 -6.52 -4.41
CA GLU A 263 16.03 -7.85 -3.83
C GLU A 263 15.48 -8.97 -4.73
N PHE A 264 14.35 -8.64 -5.31
CA PHE A 264 13.77 -9.65 -6.21
C PHE A 264 14.63 -9.80 -7.47
N LYS A 265 15.17 -8.72 -7.97
CA LYS A 265 16.00 -8.80 -9.20
C LYS A 265 17.37 -9.43 -8.89
N THR A 266 17.86 -9.23 -7.69
CA THR A 266 19.12 -9.88 -7.26
C THR A 266 18.93 -11.38 -7.05
N ARG A 267 17.79 -11.80 -6.53
CA ARG A 267 17.51 -13.24 -6.34
C ARG A 267 17.28 -13.93 -7.69
N GLU A 268 16.69 -13.18 -8.61
CA GLU A 268 16.49 -13.74 -9.97
C GLU A 268 17.84 -13.88 -10.69
N ALA A 269 18.72 -12.94 -10.46
CA ALA A 269 20.07 -13.03 -11.10
C ALA A 269 20.89 -14.16 -10.46
N GLN A 270 20.72 -14.39 -9.14
CA GLN A 270 21.43 -15.50 -8.47
C GLN A 270 20.90 -16.86 -8.92
N MET A 271 19.61 -16.94 -9.18
CA MET A 271 19.03 -18.21 -9.65
C MET A 271 19.45 -18.49 -11.09
N ARG A 272 19.61 -17.43 -11.86
CA ARG A 272 20.07 -17.64 -13.25
C ARG A 272 21.54 -18.09 -13.27
N GLU A 273 22.31 -17.54 -12.38
CA GLU A 273 23.72 -17.98 -12.28
C GLU A 273 23.84 -19.41 -11.77
N GLU A 274 22.98 -19.82 -10.80
CA GLU A 274 23.01 -21.21 -10.29
C GLU A 274 22.51 -22.20 -11.36
N MET A 275 21.54 -21.74 -12.12
CA MET A 275 21.02 -22.63 -13.19
C MET A 275 22.05 -22.75 -14.32
N GLU A 276 22.78 -21.67 -14.57
CA GLU A 276 23.83 -21.75 -15.60
C GLU A 276 24.98 -22.65 -15.14
N THR A 277 25.35 -22.64 -13.87
CA THR A 277 26.39 -23.54 -13.34
C THR A 277 25.92 -25.01 -13.37
N LEU A 278 24.68 -25.20 -13.08
CA LEU A 278 24.15 -26.58 -13.12
C LEU A 278 24.10 -27.10 -14.57
N MET A 279 23.83 -26.22 -15.51
CA MET A 279 23.78 -26.65 -16.93
C MET A 279 25.20 -26.97 -17.44
N LYS A 280 26.18 -26.23 -16.92
CA LYS A 280 27.57 -26.53 -17.32
C LYS A 280 28.06 -27.85 -16.71
N GLU A 281 27.63 -28.16 -15.49
CA GLU A 281 28.01 -29.45 -14.86
C GLU A 281 27.30 -30.63 -15.53
N MET A 282 26.09 -30.35 -16.01
CA MET A 282 25.34 -31.43 -16.72
C MET A 282 25.96 -31.67 -18.10
N ASP A 283 26.48 -30.65 -18.69
CA ASP A 283 27.14 -30.82 -19.99
C ASP A 283 28.50 -31.51 -19.83
N LYS A 284 29.16 -31.27 -18.72
CA LYS A 284 30.43 -31.98 -18.43
C LYS A 284 30.18 -33.47 -18.13
N MET A 285 29.07 -33.75 -17.47
CA MET A 285 28.73 -35.15 -17.15
C MET A 285 28.22 -35.89 -18.40
N SER A 286 27.61 -35.15 -19.24
CA SER A 286 27.12 -35.74 -20.50
C SER A 286 28.28 -36.01 -21.46
N ASN A 287 29.33 -35.21 -21.40
CA ASN A 287 30.51 -35.44 -22.28
C ASN A 287 31.39 -36.56 -21.72
N THR A 288 31.40 -36.78 -20.42
CA THR A 288 32.16 -37.89 -19.81
C THR A 288 31.41 -39.22 -19.99
N PHE A 289 30.17 -39.13 -20.09
CA PHE A 289 29.35 -40.34 -20.30
C PHE A 289 29.40 -40.76 -21.78
N GLN A 290 29.56 -39.87 -22.67
CA GLN A 290 29.67 -40.17 -24.11
C GLN A 290 31.09 -40.64 -24.46
N THR A 291 32.07 -40.30 -23.71
CA THR A 291 33.46 -40.81 -23.90
C THR A 291 33.62 -42.18 -23.26
N GLY A 292 32.83 -42.55 -22.27
CA GLY A 292 32.80 -43.90 -21.63
C GLY A 292 32.01 -44.90 -22.45
N LYS A 293 31.03 -44.43 -23.21
CA LYS A 293 30.22 -45.28 -24.09
C LYS A 293 30.97 -45.60 -25.39
N ASP A 294 31.80 -44.76 -25.85
CA ASP A 294 32.56 -44.99 -27.09
C ASP A 294 33.79 -45.86 -26.80
N SER A 295 34.26 -46.00 -25.58
CA SER A 295 35.39 -46.86 -25.17
C SER A 295 34.92 -48.29 -24.86
N LEU A 296 33.73 -48.47 -24.51
CA LEU A 296 33.14 -49.80 -24.20
C LEU A 296 32.61 -50.46 -25.48
N VAL A 297 32.27 -49.69 -26.44
CA VAL A 297 31.81 -50.23 -27.74
C VAL A 297 33.02 -50.60 -28.60
N PHE A 298 34.19 -50.13 -28.30
CA PHE A 298 35.45 -50.48 -28.98
C PHE A 298 36.06 -51.75 -28.37
N HIS A 299 35.79 -52.10 -27.04
CA HIS A 299 36.34 -53.29 -26.36
C HIS A 299 35.46 -54.52 -26.58
N LEU A 300 34.23 -54.25 -26.86
CA LEU A 300 33.28 -55.37 -27.06
C LEU A 300 33.25 -55.77 -28.55
N GLU A 301 33.82 -54.97 -29.43
CA GLU A 301 33.96 -55.30 -30.87
C GLU A 301 35.31 -55.97 -31.15
N GLU A 302 36.28 -55.93 -30.21
CA GLU A 302 37.59 -56.62 -30.31
C GLU A 302 37.55 -58.00 -29.66
N GLU A 303 36.58 -58.25 -28.81
CA GLU A 303 36.37 -59.56 -28.16
C GLU A 303 35.44 -60.44 -28.98
N ARG A 304 34.70 -59.84 -29.88
CA ARG A 304 33.83 -60.57 -30.82
C ARG A 304 34.61 -61.04 -32.04
N LYS A 305 35.79 -60.49 -32.35
CA LYS A 305 36.62 -60.88 -33.51
C LYS A 305 37.67 -61.91 -33.11
N CYS A 306 37.79 -62.28 -31.71
CA CYS A 306 38.76 -63.26 -31.17
C CYS A 306 38.08 -64.60 -30.86
N MET A 307 36.77 -64.63 -30.93
CA MET A 307 36.09 -65.90 -30.56
C MET A 307 35.47 -66.52 -31.81
N GLU A 308 35.82 -66.01 -33.05
CA GLU A 308 35.31 -66.57 -34.31
C GLU A 308 36.44 -67.28 -35.06
N LYS A 309 37.58 -67.87 -34.32
CA LYS A 309 38.64 -68.65 -35.01
C LYS A 309 39.05 -69.86 -34.15
N GLN A 310 38.05 -70.64 -33.60
CA GLN A 310 38.66 -71.93 -33.19
C GLN A 310 37.55 -72.97 -32.99
N GLY A 311 36.99 -73.35 -34.18
CA GLY A 311 36.21 -74.60 -34.05
C GLY A 311 36.40 -75.49 -35.28
N SER A 312 37.53 -76.37 -35.17
CA SER A 312 37.18 -77.65 -35.84
C SER A 312 38.27 -78.69 -35.56
N GLN A 313 37.99 -79.88 -34.78
CA GLN A 313 37.86 -81.30 -35.17
C GLN A 313 38.67 -82.18 -34.22
N LEU A 314 38.00 -82.93 -33.20
CA LEU A 314 38.39 -84.35 -32.99
C LEU A 314 37.28 -85.06 -32.22
N GLN A 315 36.28 -85.65 -32.94
CA GLN A 315 35.90 -86.96 -33.50
C GLN A 315 35.87 -88.04 -32.40
N ARG A 316 34.64 -88.40 -32.15
CA ARG A 316 33.70 -89.49 -32.49
C ARG A 316 34.12 -90.80 -31.82
N TRP A 317 34.77 -90.73 -30.50
CA TRP A 317 34.74 -91.88 -29.57
C TRP A 317 34.53 -91.38 -28.14
N GLU A 318 34.00 -90.02 -27.90
CA GLU A 318 33.57 -89.27 -26.70
C GLU A 318 32.06 -89.10 -26.69
N ILE A 319 31.39 -89.77 -27.64
CA ILE A 319 29.97 -89.42 -27.86
C ILE A 319 29.10 -90.50 -27.19
N GLU A 320 29.69 -91.58 -26.58
CA GLU A 320 28.75 -92.53 -25.93
C GLU A 320 29.02 -92.60 -24.43
N ALA A 321 30.18 -92.17 -23.81
CA ALA A 321 30.45 -91.86 -22.39
C ALA A 321 30.04 -90.42 -22.07
N ARG A 322 29.88 -89.57 -23.00
CA ARG A 322 29.33 -88.20 -22.89
C ARG A 322 27.80 -88.20 -22.97
N LYS A 323 27.24 -89.25 -23.60
CA LYS A 323 25.75 -89.33 -23.66
C LYS A 323 25.19 -89.77 -22.31
N ALA A 324 26.00 -90.71 -21.54
CA ALA A 324 25.57 -91.10 -20.16
C ALA A 324 25.94 -90.02 -19.16
N GLN A 325 27.03 -89.33 -19.24
CA GLN A 325 27.35 -88.10 -18.48
C GLN A 325 26.46 -86.93 -18.92
N MET A 326 26.00 -86.91 -20.14
CA MET A 326 25.08 -85.86 -20.63
C MET A 326 23.66 -86.10 -20.10
N ARG A 327 23.32 -87.41 -19.91
CA ARG A 327 21.98 -87.65 -19.33
C ARG A 327 21.95 -87.30 -17.85
N GLU A 328 23.12 -87.62 -17.14
CA GLU A 328 23.22 -87.22 -15.72
C GLU A 328 23.38 -85.69 -15.61
N ASP A 329 24.10 -85.09 -16.47
CA ASP A 329 24.22 -83.61 -16.47
C ASP A 329 22.90 -82.96 -16.91
N MET A 330 22.17 -83.67 -17.81
CA MET A 330 20.84 -83.13 -18.22
C MET A 330 19.83 -83.28 -17.09
N GLU A 331 19.95 -84.33 -16.33
CA GLU A 331 19.04 -84.48 -15.17
C GLU A 331 19.37 -83.44 -14.09
N ILE A 332 20.62 -83.12 -13.88
CA ILE A 332 21.01 -82.07 -12.90
C ILE A 332 20.60 -80.70 -13.44
N LEU A 333 20.72 -80.54 -14.74
CA LEU A 333 20.33 -79.23 -15.32
C LEU A 333 18.81 -79.06 -15.29
N LEU A 334 18.08 -80.19 -15.45
CA LEU A 334 16.62 -80.07 -15.39
C LEU A 334 16.14 -79.84 -13.94
N LYS A 335 16.91 -80.45 -12.95
CA LYS A 335 16.57 -80.17 -11.54
C LYS A 335 16.94 -78.73 -11.17
N ASP A 336 18.09 -78.29 -11.73
CA ASP A 336 18.47 -76.89 -11.47
C ASP A 336 17.49 -75.93 -12.17
N ARG A 337 17.02 -76.35 -13.35
CA ARG A 337 15.99 -75.54 -14.04
C ARG A 337 14.69 -75.47 -13.23
N ASP A 338 14.29 -76.66 -12.71
CA ASP A 338 13.02 -76.66 -11.94
C ASP A 338 13.19 -75.87 -10.64
N GLU A 339 14.37 -75.98 -10.04
CA GLU A 339 14.61 -75.19 -8.82
C GLU A 339 14.67 -73.69 -9.15
N MET A 340 15.27 -73.34 -10.28
CA MET A 340 15.29 -71.93 -10.72
C MET A 340 13.87 -71.44 -11.03
N TRP A 341 13.10 -72.35 -11.59
CA TRP A 341 11.72 -71.93 -11.93
C TRP A 341 10.88 -71.78 -10.66
N GLU A 342 11.11 -72.63 -9.69
CA GLU A 342 10.36 -72.49 -8.43
C GLU A 342 10.80 -71.22 -7.68
N ASN A 343 12.07 -70.88 -7.77
CA ASN A 343 12.54 -69.62 -7.16
C ASN A 343 12.01 -68.40 -7.93
N PHE A 344 11.96 -68.64 -9.21
CA PHE A 344 11.39 -67.56 -10.03
C PHE A 344 9.89 -67.37 -9.72
N ARG A 345 9.20 -68.49 -9.55
CA ARG A 345 7.76 -68.37 -9.21
C ARG A 345 7.59 -67.74 -7.83
N ALA A 346 8.41 -68.14 -6.89
CA ALA A 346 8.30 -67.56 -5.54
C ALA A 346 8.67 -66.07 -5.57
N SER A 347 9.62 -65.72 -6.35
CA SER A 347 9.99 -64.29 -6.50
C SER A 347 8.88 -63.50 -7.19
N THR A 348 8.31 -64.14 -8.19
CA THR A 348 7.17 -63.48 -8.86
C THR A 348 6.00 -63.29 -7.91
N ASP A 349 5.70 -64.30 -7.09
CA ASP A 349 4.58 -64.17 -6.12
C ASP A 349 4.89 -63.08 -5.09
N ARG A 350 6.11 -62.96 -4.69
CA ARG A 350 6.48 -61.89 -3.74
C ARG A 350 6.32 -60.51 -4.38
N LEU A 351 6.66 -60.45 -5.65
CA LEU A 351 6.52 -59.14 -6.32
C LEU A 351 5.05 -58.77 -6.51
N VAL A 352 4.23 -59.78 -6.76
CA VAL A 352 2.79 -59.49 -6.92
C VAL A 352 2.21 -58.99 -5.59
N VAL A 353 2.60 -59.59 -4.49
CA VAL A 353 2.07 -59.13 -3.18
C VAL A 353 2.56 -57.70 -2.91
N GLN A 354 3.81 -57.40 -3.28
CA GLN A 354 4.33 -56.04 -3.06
C GLN A 354 3.60 -55.02 -3.94
N LEU A 355 3.32 -55.47 -5.14
CA LEU A 355 2.57 -54.57 -6.04
C LEU A 355 1.14 -54.33 -5.53
N GLU A 356 0.54 -55.37 -5.01
CA GLU A 356 -0.82 -55.19 -4.47
C GLU A 356 -0.81 -54.27 -3.24
N LYS A 357 0.24 -54.38 -2.40
CA LYS A 357 0.34 -53.48 -1.24
C LYS A 357 0.56 -52.02 -1.69
N LYS A 358 1.41 -51.86 -2.72
CA LYS A 358 1.65 -50.48 -3.22
C LYS A 358 0.38 -49.90 -3.87
N THR A 359 -0.35 -50.78 -4.54
CA THR A 359 -1.60 -50.30 -5.16
C THR A 359 -2.62 -49.90 -4.08
N ARG A 360 -2.69 -50.64 -2.98
CA ARG A 360 -3.62 -50.27 -1.89
C ARG A 360 -3.19 -48.96 -1.23
N LYS A 361 -1.87 -48.79 -1.08
CA LYS A 361 -1.38 -47.51 -0.48
C LYS A 361 -1.70 -46.33 -1.41
N LEU A 362 -1.56 -46.63 -2.65
CA LEU A 362 -1.87 -45.56 -3.61
C LEU A 362 -3.36 -45.21 -3.59
N MET A 363 -4.22 -46.23 -3.50
CA MET A 363 -5.68 -45.95 -3.46
C MET A 363 -6.04 -45.17 -2.19
N LYS A 364 -5.43 -45.45 -1.00
CA LYS A 364 -5.72 -44.72 0.24
C LYS A 364 -5.22 -43.27 0.14
N GLU A 365 -4.11 -43.10 -0.54
CA GLU A 365 -3.60 -41.72 -0.73
C GLU A 365 -4.52 -40.92 -1.67
N LYS A 366 -5.07 -41.62 -2.64
CA LYS A 366 -6.05 -40.97 -3.54
C LYS A 366 -7.31 -40.55 -2.77
N GLU A 367 -7.69 -41.36 -1.88
CA GLU A 367 -8.88 -41.01 -1.08
C GLU A 367 -8.58 -39.83 -0.15
N ARG A 368 -7.34 -39.79 0.44
CA ARG A 368 -6.99 -38.67 1.33
C ARG A 368 -6.87 -37.37 0.51
N SER A 369 -6.31 -37.52 -0.69
CA SER A 369 -6.22 -36.33 -1.56
C SER A 369 -7.61 -35.83 -1.99
N ALA A 370 -8.55 -36.75 -2.25
CA ALA A 370 -9.93 -36.35 -2.62
C ALA A 370 -10.64 -35.66 -1.44
N LEU A 371 -10.40 -36.18 -0.26
CA LEU A 371 -11.03 -35.56 0.92
C LEU A 371 -10.43 -34.18 1.18
N GLN A 372 -9.15 -34.02 0.96
CA GLN A 372 -8.53 -32.69 1.16
C GLN A 372 -9.05 -31.68 0.11
N GLN A 373 -9.25 -32.22 -1.01
CA GLN A 373 -9.83 -31.36 -2.05
C GLN A 373 -11.26 -30.93 -1.69
N GLU A 374 -12.00 -31.81 -1.23
CA GLU A 374 -13.37 -31.46 -0.81
C GLU A 374 -13.35 -30.43 0.34
N LYS A 375 -12.39 -30.54 1.32
CA LYS A 375 -12.30 -29.57 2.43
C LYS A 375 -11.89 -28.19 1.91
N THR A 376 -11.00 -28.20 0.90
CA THR A 376 -10.58 -26.90 0.36
C THR A 376 -11.72 -26.25 -0.43
N GLU A 377 -12.51 -27.08 -1.07
CA GLU A 377 -13.69 -26.54 -1.79
C GLU A 377 -14.75 -26.01 -0.83
N ALA A 378 -14.86 -26.61 0.21
CA ALA A 378 -15.85 -26.13 1.20
C ALA A 378 -15.39 -24.81 1.82
N ILE A 379 -14.10 -24.71 2.11
CA ILE A 379 -13.59 -23.45 2.70
C ILE A 379 -13.73 -22.31 1.67
N GLU A 380 -13.43 -22.63 0.46
CA GLU A 380 -13.56 -21.57 -0.58
C GLU A 380 -15.01 -21.13 -0.76
N ALA A 381 -15.94 -22.10 -0.69
CA ALA A 381 -17.38 -21.75 -0.79
C ALA A 381 -17.81 -20.86 0.38
N ARG A 382 -17.32 -21.10 1.55
CA ARG A 382 -17.67 -20.27 2.74
C ARG A 382 -17.07 -18.86 2.60
N MET A 383 -15.84 -18.77 2.09
CA MET A 383 -15.22 -17.42 1.93
C MET A 383 -15.98 -16.61 0.87
N ARG A 384 -16.50 -17.32 -0.08
CA ARG A 384 -17.30 -16.60 -1.10
C ARG A 384 -18.61 -16.08 -0.50
N ASP A 385 -19.20 -16.88 0.24
CA ASP A 385 -20.47 -16.43 0.86
C ASP A 385 -20.21 -15.26 1.81
N GLU A 386 -19.05 -15.24 2.58
CA GLU A 386 -18.73 -14.14 3.51
C GLU A 386 -18.39 -12.86 2.73
N MET A 387 -17.69 -13.05 1.62
CA MET A 387 -17.34 -11.86 0.82
C MET A 387 -18.60 -11.23 0.20
N GLU A 388 -19.55 -12.07 -0.17
CA GLU A 388 -20.83 -11.55 -0.68
C GLU A 388 -21.63 -10.84 0.41
N ALA A 389 -21.59 -11.32 1.53
CA ALA A 389 -22.31 -10.66 2.65
C ALA A 389 -21.67 -9.30 2.96
N LEU A 390 -20.33 -9.25 2.96
CA LEU A 390 -19.67 -7.97 3.23
C LEU A 390 -19.94 -6.95 2.11
N GLN A 391 -20.06 -7.43 1.02
CA GLN A 391 -20.34 -6.52 -0.08
C GLN A 391 -21.74 -5.96 0.02
N ASP A 392 -22.67 -6.78 0.38
CA ASP A 392 -24.03 -6.28 0.61
C ASP A 392 -24.08 -5.24 1.72
N GLU A 393 -23.26 -5.42 2.72
CA GLU A 393 -23.20 -4.43 3.82
C GLU A 393 -22.61 -3.10 3.35
N ILE A 394 -21.62 -3.22 2.54
CA ILE A 394 -21.00 -1.97 2.02
C ILE A 394 -22.00 -1.22 1.14
N LYS A 395 -22.81 -1.94 0.51
CA LYS A 395 -23.84 -1.28 -0.34
C LYS A 395 -24.90 -0.63 0.52
N GLN A 396 -25.19 -1.22 1.49
CA GLN A 396 -26.21 -0.61 2.40
C GLN A 396 -25.65 0.67 3.01
N PHE A 397 -24.35 0.65 3.38
CA PHE A 397 -23.77 1.86 3.98
C PHE A 397 -23.67 2.99 2.94
N GLN A 398 -23.42 2.60 1.85
CA GLN A 398 -23.33 3.64 0.80
C GLN A 398 -24.69 4.29 0.52
N THR A 399 -25.71 3.49 0.58
CA THR A 399 -27.09 4.03 0.38
C THR A 399 -27.43 4.95 1.54
N TYR A 400 -27.10 4.52 2.66
CA TYR A 400 -27.35 5.36 3.83
C TYR A 400 -26.56 6.67 3.76
N ARG A 401 -25.34 6.60 3.41
CA ARG A 401 -24.48 7.85 3.28
C ARG A 401 -25.08 8.79 2.23
N ASP A 402 -25.47 8.30 1.16
CA ASP A 402 -26.06 9.13 0.13
C ASP A 402 -27.38 9.77 0.57
N SER A 403 -28.16 9.08 1.30
CA SER A 403 -29.39 9.64 1.82
C SER A 403 -29.09 10.79 2.81
N LEU A 404 -28.06 10.69 3.57
CA LEU A 404 -27.71 11.75 4.53
C LEU A 404 -27.17 12.99 3.79
N VAL A 405 -26.43 12.69 2.83
CA VAL A 405 -25.83 13.84 2.08
C VAL A 405 -26.98 14.59 1.38
N PHE A 406 -27.91 13.88 0.88
CA PHE A 406 -29.03 14.51 0.24
C PHE A 406 -29.86 15.37 1.27
N GLN A 407 -30.04 14.91 2.43
CA GLN A 407 -30.75 15.70 3.42
C GLN A 407 -29.99 16.95 3.81
N LEU A 408 -28.73 16.84 3.90
CA LEU A 408 -27.93 18.01 4.28
C LEU A 408 -27.94 19.07 3.18
N VAL A 409 -27.95 18.62 2.00
CA VAL A 409 -27.98 19.61 0.85
C VAL A 409 -29.35 20.31 0.85
N LYS A 410 -30.34 19.56 1.09
CA LYS A 410 -31.66 20.20 1.15
C LYS A 410 -31.76 21.20 2.29
N GLU A 411 -31.24 20.86 3.40
CA GLU A 411 -31.27 21.81 4.50
C GLU A 411 -30.45 23.07 4.22
N LYS A 412 -29.38 22.84 3.58
CA LYS A 412 -28.56 24.01 3.20
C LYS A 412 -29.33 24.93 2.24
N ASP A 413 -29.98 24.37 1.31
CA ASP A 413 -30.75 25.23 0.34
C ASP A 413 -31.89 25.97 1.04
N GLN A 414 -32.43 25.35 2.01
CA GLN A 414 -33.54 25.97 2.78
C GLN A 414 -32.98 27.16 3.56
N TRP A 415 -31.84 26.98 4.08
CA TRP A 415 -31.26 28.06 4.87
C TRP A 415 -30.86 29.24 3.95
N GLN A 416 -30.48 28.94 2.77
CA GLN A 416 -30.05 30.01 1.87
C GLN A 416 -31.26 30.79 1.37
N GLU A 417 -32.33 30.17 1.13
CA GLU A 417 -33.57 30.86 0.75
C GLU A 417 -34.10 31.75 1.88
N MET A 418 -33.99 31.23 3.08
CA MET A 418 -34.42 32.08 4.22
C MET A 418 -33.53 33.30 4.34
N GLU A 419 -32.27 33.14 4.04
CA GLU A 419 -31.33 34.28 4.14
C GLU A 419 -31.63 35.29 3.04
N ARG A 420 -32.00 34.80 1.81
CA ARG A 420 -32.35 35.73 0.72
C ARG A 420 -33.63 36.50 1.03
N GLY A 421 -34.57 35.77 1.68
CA GLY A 421 -35.82 36.45 2.09
C GLY A 421 -35.56 37.53 3.15
N GLU A 422 -34.61 37.29 4.05
CA GLU A 422 -34.31 38.28 5.11
C GLU A 422 -33.56 39.49 4.52
N GLU A 423 -32.76 39.23 3.46
CA GLU A 423 -32.01 40.34 2.84
C GLU A 423 -32.96 41.26 2.05
N LEU A 424 -33.92 40.68 1.38
CA LEU A 424 -34.88 41.53 0.64
C LEU A 424 -35.72 42.36 1.60
N ASN A 425 -35.98 41.79 2.77
CA ASN A 425 -36.74 42.55 3.78
C ASN A 425 -35.88 43.64 4.43
N ARG A 426 -34.57 43.33 4.58
CA ARG A 426 -33.67 44.36 5.16
C ARG A 426 -33.50 45.53 4.17
N SER A 427 -33.44 45.18 2.84
CA SER A 427 -33.26 46.25 1.83
C SER A 427 -34.51 47.13 1.72
N ALA A 428 -35.66 46.60 1.78
CA ALA A 428 -36.92 47.38 1.74
C ALA A 428 -37.09 48.25 3.00
N TRP A 429 -36.59 47.69 4.12
CA TRP A 429 -36.68 48.48 5.38
C TRP A 429 -35.68 49.66 5.34
N ILE A 430 -34.53 49.38 4.73
CA ILE A 430 -33.52 50.46 4.64
C ILE A 430 -34.04 51.57 3.73
N LYS A 431 -34.74 51.24 2.61
CA LYS A 431 -35.30 52.27 1.71
C LYS A 431 -36.42 53.05 2.39
N HIS A 432 -37.18 52.38 3.19
CA HIS A 432 -38.25 53.06 3.94
C HIS A 432 -37.67 54.02 4.97
N CYS A 433 -36.53 53.59 5.71
CA CYS A 433 -35.90 54.48 6.71
C CYS A 433 -35.27 55.70 6.02
N GLU A 434 -34.75 55.42 4.77
CA GLU A 434 -34.15 56.56 4.03
C GLU A 434 -35.24 57.56 3.61
N SER A 435 -36.45 57.15 3.20
CA SER A 435 -37.56 58.04 2.83
C SER A 435 -38.05 58.87 4.05
N ILE A 436 -38.02 58.27 5.30
CA ILE A 436 -38.42 59.00 6.52
C ILE A 436 -37.37 60.06 6.86
N LEU A 437 -36.10 59.58 6.68
CA LEU A 437 -35.04 60.56 7.00
C LEU A 437 -35.10 61.75 6.04
N GLU A 438 -35.42 61.54 4.74
CA GLU A 438 -35.56 62.64 3.77
C GLU A 438 -36.71 63.59 4.14
N LYS A 439 -37.79 63.06 4.58
CA LYS A 439 -38.94 63.91 4.96
C LYS A 439 -38.64 64.70 6.24
N GLU A 440 -37.78 64.11 7.19
CA GLU A 440 -37.36 64.84 8.40
C GLU A 440 -36.42 66.00 8.04
N LYS A 441 -35.57 65.69 7.05
CA LYS A 441 -34.70 66.78 6.59
C LYS A 441 -35.52 67.92 5.98
N MET A 442 -36.55 67.60 5.18
CA MET A 442 -37.45 68.62 4.61
C MET A 442 -38.15 69.42 5.72
N LEU A 443 -38.51 68.78 6.77
CA LEU A 443 -39.19 69.47 7.88
C LEU A 443 -38.22 70.43 8.58
N ASP A 444 -36.95 69.95 8.77
CA ASP A 444 -35.97 70.85 9.40
C ASP A 444 -35.73 72.10 8.54
N GLU A 445 -35.72 71.84 7.19
CA GLU A 445 -35.52 72.99 6.29
C GLU A 445 -36.69 73.97 6.34
N LEU A 446 -37.89 73.48 6.37
CA LEU A 446 -39.08 74.34 6.41
C LEU A 446 -39.17 75.09 7.76
N THR A 447 -38.64 74.47 8.81
CA THR A 447 -38.68 75.12 10.13
C THR A 447 -37.67 76.27 10.18
N VAL A 448 -36.52 75.96 9.60
CA VAL A 448 -35.52 77.04 9.57
C VAL A 448 -36.08 78.22 8.76
N LYS A 449 -36.69 77.92 7.59
CA LYS A 449 -37.28 79.00 6.75
C LYS A 449 -38.38 79.75 7.51
N MET A 450 -39.17 79.05 8.26
CA MET A 450 -40.24 79.71 9.04
C MET A 450 -39.64 80.66 10.09
N GLU A 451 -38.55 80.17 10.80
CA GLU A 451 -37.96 81.02 11.86
C GLU A 451 -37.31 82.27 11.25
N ALA A 452 -36.71 82.07 10.10
CA ALA A 452 -36.09 83.23 9.41
C ALA A 452 -37.16 84.26 9.01
N LEU A 453 -38.32 83.80 8.49
CA LEU A 453 -39.40 84.72 8.07
C LEU A 453 -40.02 85.42 9.29
N LYS A 454 -40.08 84.69 10.42
CA LYS A 454 -40.60 85.29 11.67
C LYS A 454 -39.67 86.42 12.15
N GLY A 455 -38.36 86.07 12.03
CA GLY A 455 -37.38 87.12 12.41
C GLY A 455 -37.53 88.37 11.55
N THR A 456 -37.64 88.17 10.24
CA THR A 456 -37.83 89.31 9.31
C THR A 456 -39.14 90.04 9.59
N LEU A 457 -40.16 89.31 9.87
CA LEU A 457 -41.47 89.94 10.17
C LEU A 457 -41.38 90.79 11.44
N GLU A 458 -40.74 90.29 12.44
CA GLU A 458 -40.63 91.03 13.72
C GLU A 458 -39.81 92.32 13.51
N ASN A 459 -38.78 92.14 12.66
CA ASN A 459 -37.96 93.34 12.37
C ASN A 459 -38.79 94.41 11.63
N LEU A 460 -39.58 93.91 10.68
CA LEU A 460 -40.41 94.86 9.91
C LEU A 460 -41.51 95.48 10.79
N LYS A 461 -42.08 94.71 11.72
CA LYS A 461 -43.10 95.26 12.65
C LYS A 461 -42.48 96.31 13.57
N ARG A 462 -41.24 96.00 13.98
CA ARG A 462 -40.54 96.97 14.84
C ARG A 462 -40.27 98.27 14.07
N LYS A 463 -39.81 98.12 12.82
CA LYS A 463 -39.58 99.32 11.98
C LYS A 463 -40.88 100.10 11.74
N ALA A 464 -41.96 99.37 11.51
CA ALA A 464 -43.28 100.05 11.35
C ALA A 464 -43.68 100.79 12.62
N ARG A 465 -43.36 100.22 13.84
CA ARG A 465 -43.72 100.86 15.12
C ARG A 465 -42.84 102.10 15.37
N ASP A 466 -41.52 101.96 15.07
CA ASP A 466 -40.58 103.08 15.27
C ASP A 466 -40.93 104.25 14.35
N MET A 467 -41.55 103.92 13.21
CA MET A 467 -42.02 105.01 12.32
C MET A 467 -43.26 105.70 12.89
N GLU A 468 -44.00 105.08 13.91
CA GLU A 468 -45.15 105.66 14.65
C GLU A 468 -44.68 106.58 15.78
N VAL A 469 -43.37 106.35 16.26
CA VAL A 469 -42.83 107.12 17.41
C VAL A 469 -42.09 108.35 16.88
N PHE A 470 -41.89 108.51 15.56
CA PHE A 470 -41.23 109.71 14.99
C PHE A 470 -42.28 110.76 14.63
N ASN A 471 -43.52 110.64 15.08
CA ASN A 471 -44.53 111.70 14.91
C ASN A 471 -44.48 112.69 16.08
N GLU A 472 -43.19 112.62 16.91
CA GLU A 472 -43.23 113.62 18.01
C GLU A 472 -41.82 114.13 18.29
N VAL A 473 -40.92 114.29 17.28
CA VAL A 473 -39.69 115.02 17.68
C VAL A 473 -39.06 115.60 16.41
N GLU A 474 -39.63 116.70 15.85
CA GLU A 474 -38.64 117.50 15.09
C GLU A 474 -39.01 118.99 15.17
N ASN A 475 -38.77 119.62 16.33
CA ASN A 475 -38.68 121.10 16.37
C ASN A 475 -37.22 121.54 16.42
N ARG A 476 -36.55 121.61 15.21
CA ARG A 476 -35.52 122.66 15.13
C ARG A 476 -35.36 123.12 13.67
N PRO A 477 -35.17 124.55 13.42
CA PRO A 477 -35.21 125.28 12.14
C PRO A 477 -33.81 125.53 11.58
N ARG A 478 -33.49 124.94 10.28
CA ARG A 478 -32.63 125.85 9.49
C ARG A 478 -32.81 125.57 8.00
N ASN A 479 -33.47 126.56 7.22
CA ASN A 479 -33.51 127.56 6.13
C ASN A 479 -33.07 126.95 4.80
N PHE A 480 -34.15 126.72 3.87
CA PHE A 480 -34.41 127.38 2.58
C PHE A 480 -35.09 126.37 1.63
N ILE A 481 -36.30 125.89 2.03
CA ILE A 481 -37.42 125.34 1.25
C ILE A 481 -38.72 125.60 2.03
N PRO A 482 -39.91 126.27 1.60
CA PRO A 482 -41.11 126.51 2.40
C PRO A 482 -41.46 125.29 3.28
N GLN A 483 -41.12 125.29 4.57
CA GLN A 483 -41.35 124.40 5.72
C GLN A 483 -42.67 123.64 5.60
N TRP A 484 -43.66 124.23 4.83
CA TRP A 484 -44.92 123.46 4.77
C TRP A 484 -44.88 122.43 3.63
N PHE A 485 -44.06 122.69 2.52
CA PHE A 485 -43.91 121.77 1.38
C PHE A 485 -42.97 120.62 1.74
N GLN A 486 -41.90 120.78 2.53
CA GLN A 486 -41.01 119.71 3.03
C GLN A 486 -41.72 118.83 4.06
N LYS A 487 -42.60 119.43 4.76
CA LYS A 487 -43.40 118.67 5.75
C LYS A 487 -44.47 117.81 5.05
N LEU A 488 -45.10 118.30 4.03
CA LEU A 488 -46.14 117.53 3.29
C LEU A 488 -45.48 116.45 2.42
N TRP A 489 -44.29 116.75 1.80
CA TRP A 489 -43.55 115.75 1.00
C TRP A 489 -42.97 114.64 1.90
N ARG A 490 -42.47 114.98 3.09
CA ARG A 490 -41.98 113.97 4.05
C ARG A 490 -43.14 113.12 4.60
N LYS A 491 -44.33 113.81 4.69
CA LYS A 491 -45.55 113.07 5.17
C LYS A 491 -46.05 112.12 4.08
N LYS A 492 -46.05 112.58 2.86
CA LYS A 492 -46.48 111.71 1.75
C LYS A 492 -45.48 110.56 1.52
N LYS A 493 -44.17 110.88 1.57
CA LYS A 493 -43.13 109.85 1.46
C LYS A 493 -43.19 108.86 2.63
N LYS A 494 -43.47 109.32 3.80
CA LYS A 494 -43.60 108.42 4.99
C LYS A 494 -44.86 107.56 4.89
N LYS A 495 -45.90 108.25 4.38
CA LYS A 495 -47.15 107.47 4.17
C LYS A 495 -46.94 106.40 3.09
N LYS A 496 -46.21 106.69 2.05
CA LYS A 496 -45.93 105.70 1.00
C LYS A 496 -45.03 104.56 1.53
N ILE A 497 -44.05 104.87 2.33
CA ILE A 497 -43.14 103.87 2.94
C ILE A 497 -43.94 102.99 3.92
N ARG A 498 -44.88 103.58 4.52
CA ARG A 498 -45.76 102.80 5.44
C ARG A 498 -46.66 101.86 4.66
N GLN A 499 -47.26 102.39 3.69
CA GLN A 499 -48.15 101.52 2.89
C GLN A 499 -47.36 100.36 2.27
N ASN A 500 -46.11 100.70 1.85
CA ASN A 500 -45.26 99.62 1.29
C ASN A 500 -44.86 98.61 2.37
N LEU A 501 -44.59 99.09 3.62
CA LEU A 501 -44.25 98.17 4.72
C LEU A 501 -45.46 97.33 5.13
N GLU A 502 -46.65 97.92 5.06
CA GLU A 502 -47.87 97.15 5.39
C GLU A 502 -48.14 96.08 4.33
N LYS A 503 -47.84 96.40 3.04
CA LYS A 503 -48.04 95.39 1.98
C LYS A 503 -47.03 94.25 2.12
N GLU A 504 -45.81 94.66 2.51
CA GLU A 504 -44.77 93.62 2.68
C GLU A 504 -45.05 92.76 3.93
N ILE A 505 -45.59 93.39 5.02
CA ILE A 505 -45.97 92.61 6.22
C ILE A 505 -47.12 91.66 5.87
N LYS A 506 -48.08 92.15 5.04
CA LYS A 506 -49.21 91.27 4.67
C LYS A 506 -48.73 90.10 3.80
N THR A 507 -47.76 90.39 2.90
CA THR A 507 -47.21 89.33 2.04
C THR A 507 -46.43 88.32 2.89
N LEU A 508 -45.66 88.76 3.85
CA LEU A 508 -44.87 87.84 4.70
C LEU A 508 -45.77 87.02 5.63
N VAL A 509 -46.87 87.65 6.04
CA VAL A 509 -47.83 86.91 6.88
C VAL A 509 -48.47 85.79 6.06
N LEU A 510 -48.73 86.06 4.80
CA LEU A 510 -49.31 85.00 3.94
C LEU A 510 -48.28 83.89 3.67
N GLN A 511 -47.04 84.20 3.47
CA GLN A 511 -45.98 83.19 3.26
C GLN A 511 -45.78 82.35 4.52
N LEU A 512 -45.93 83.04 5.68
CA LEU A 512 -45.81 82.27 6.93
C LEU A 512 -46.98 81.31 7.11
N ARG A 513 -48.10 81.70 6.69
CA ARG A 513 -49.28 80.79 6.81
C ARG A 513 -49.10 79.57 5.90
N VAL A 514 -48.55 79.80 4.73
CA VAL A 514 -48.35 78.69 3.78
C VAL A 514 -47.29 77.73 4.33
N ILE A 515 -46.26 78.26 4.83
CA ILE A 515 -45.18 77.41 5.38
C ILE A 515 -45.70 76.66 6.62
N LYS A 516 -46.53 77.29 7.38
CA LYS A 516 -47.13 76.61 8.55
C LYS A 516 -48.01 75.45 8.14
N VAL A 517 -48.75 75.71 7.11
CA VAL A 517 -49.62 74.63 6.60
C VAL A 517 -48.75 73.50 6.03
N ASN A 518 -47.72 73.83 5.34
CA ASN A 518 -46.83 72.78 4.78
C ASN A 518 -46.15 71.98 5.90
N ILE A 519 -45.80 72.68 6.93
CA ILE A 519 -45.21 71.96 8.07
C ILE A 519 -46.25 71.02 8.69
N ALA A 520 -47.48 71.50 8.80
CA ALA A 520 -48.56 70.65 9.38
C ALA A 520 -48.84 69.43 8.49
N VAL A 521 -48.76 69.60 7.20
CA VAL A 521 -49.03 68.48 6.26
C VAL A 521 -47.88 67.46 6.36
N VAL A 522 -46.67 67.95 6.36
CA VAL A 522 -45.52 67.02 6.44
C VAL A 522 -45.55 66.32 7.80
N ASN A 523 -45.94 66.98 8.85
CA ASN A 523 -46.03 66.35 10.20
C ASN A 523 -47.13 65.29 10.25
N GLU A 524 -48.25 65.59 9.63
CA GLU A 524 -49.35 64.59 9.61
C GLU A 524 -48.97 63.38 8.75
N ARG A 525 -48.27 63.63 7.65
CA ARG A 525 -47.81 62.50 6.81
C ARG A 525 -46.78 61.65 7.56
N LEU A 526 -45.90 62.27 8.34
CA LEU A 526 -44.92 61.53 9.15
C LEU A 526 -45.60 60.76 10.28
N LYS A 527 -46.62 61.40 10.78
CA LYS A 527 -47.38 60.73 11.86
C LYS A 527 -48.09 59.48 11.32
N MET A 528 -48.73 59.58 10.18
CA MET A 528 -49.44 58.42 9.58
C MET A 528 -48.43 57.34 9.18
N GLU A 529 -47.23 57.77 8.70
CA GLU A 529 -46.20 56.78 8.28
C GLU A 529 -45.59 56.11 9.51
N ARG A 530 -45.51 56.78 10.65
CA ARG A 530 -44.99 56.16 11.90
C ARG A 530 -46.04 55.24 12.53
N GLN A 531 -47.28 55.63 12.36
CA GLN A 531 -48.38 54.75 12.85
C GLN A 531 -48.49 53.48 12.00
N LEU A 532 -48.31 53.70 10.68
CA LEU A 532 -48.33 52.49 9.83
C LEU A 532 -47.14 51.59 10.16
N GLU A 533 -45.98 52.12 10.77
CA GLU A 533 -44.82 51.35 11.26
C GLU A 533 -45.14 50.64 12.58
N ALA A 534 -45.90 51.25 13.37
CA ALA A 534 -46.25 50.65 14.67
C ALA A 534 -47.25 49.51 14.50
N ASP A 535 -48.05 49.63 13.42
CA ASP A 535 -49.07 48.58 13.19
C ASP A 535 -48.48 47.41 12.39
N ASP A 536 -47.37 47.62 11.54
CA ASP A 536 -46.68 46.53 10.79
C ASP A 536 -45.68 45.81 11.70
N PHE A 537 -45.24 46.31 12.94
CA PHE A 537 -44.33 45.69 13.92
C PHE A 537 -45.09 44.72 14.82
N PHE A 538 -46.46 44.63 14.81
CA PHE A 538 -47.26 43.72 15.66
C PHE A 538 -47.81 42.56 14.82
N PHE A 539 -47.48 42.45 13.53
CA PHE A 539 -47.76 41.21 12.78
C PHE A 539 -46.46 40.50 12.39
#